data_AF-A0A6J3IVQ0-F1
#
_entry.id   AF-A0A6J3IVQ0-F1
#
_cell.length_a   1.000
_cell.length_b   1.000
_cell.length_c   1.000
_cell.angle_alpha   90.00
_cell.angle_beta   90.00
_cell.angle_gamma   90.00
#
_symmetry.space_group_name_H-M   'P 1'
#
loop_
_entity.id
_entity.type
_entity.pdbx_description
1 polymer ?
#
loop_
_entity_poly.entity_id
_entity_poly.type
_entity_poly.pdbx_seq_one_letter_code
_entity_poly.pdbx_strand_id
1 'polypeptide(L)'
;MPARGILPGRLRHRTLASAPALWASIPCPSSELRLDLVLPSGQSFRWREQSPAHWSGVLADQVWTLTQTEEQLHCTVYRGDKSRAGRPTPDELEAVCKYFQLDVTLAQLYHHWGSVDSHFQEVAQKFQGVRLLRQDPIECLFSFICSSNNNIARITGMVERLCQAFGPRLIQLDDVTYHGFPSLQALAGNFFRSLWGPYAGWAQAVLFSADLRQSRRAQEAPAKRRKGSKGPED
;
A
#
# COMPACT_ATOMS: atom_id res chain seq x y z
N MET A 1 2.98 29.26 37.15
CA MET A 1 3.38 27.91 36.67
C MET A 1 2.50 27.56 35.47
N PRO A 2 2.91 27.81 34.21
CA PRO A 2 2.08 27.42 33.08
C PRO A 2 2.22 25.92 32.80
N ALA A 3 1.09 25.30 32.48
CA ALA A 3 0.98 23.88 32.16
C ALA A 3 1.87 23.52 30.96
N ARG A 4 2.69 22.48 31.10
CA ARG A 4 3.41 21.85 29.99
C ARG A 4 2.38 21.24 29.04
N GLY A 5 2.17 21.88 27.89
CA GLY A 5 1.47 21.29 26.77
C GLY A 5 2.16 19.99 26.38
N ILE A 6 1.41 18.89 26.42
CA ILE A 6 1.86 17.59 25.90
C ILE A 6 1.93 17.76 24.38
N LEU A 7 3.14 17.93 23.86
CA LEU A 7 3.40 17.79 22.43
C LEU A 7 2.92 16.39 22.01
N PRO A 8 2.16 16.25 20.90
CA PRO A 8 1.82 14.93 20.39
C PRO A 8 3.14 14.18 20.13
N GLY A 9 3.32 13.03 20.79
CA GLY A 9 4.56 12.29 20.74
C GLY A 9 4.93 11.96 19.29
N ARG A 10 6.12 12.37 18.83
CA ARG A 10 6.63 12.02 17.51
C ARG A 10 6.62 10.49 17.36
N LEU A 11 5.91 9.98 16.36
CA LEU A 11 5.96 8.57 16.00
C LEU A 11 7.35 8.24 15.45
N ARG A 12 7.82 7.04 15.75
CA ARG A 12 9.15 6.55 15.36
C ARG A 12 9.03 5.23 14.62
N HIS A 13 10.03 4.88 13.83
CA HIS A 13 10.14 3.54 13.28
C HIS A 13 10.25 2.51 14.40
N ARG A 14 9.42 1.47 14.34
CA ARG A 14 9.38 0.36 15.29
C ARG A 14 10.39 -0.70 14.87
N THR A 15 11.03 -1.30 15.85
CA THR A 15 11.68 -2.60 15.69
C THR A 15 10.87 -3.67 16.42
N LEU A 16 11.08 -4.93 16.07
CA LEU A 16 10.43 -6.06 16.75
C LEU A 16 10.76 -6.05 18.25
N ALA A 17 12.00 -5.68 18.60
CA ALA A 17 12.46 -5.55 19.99
C ALA A 17 11.85 -4.35 20.73
N SER A 18 11.66 -3.20 20.05
CA SER A 18 11.22 -1.97 20.74
C SER A 18 9.73 -1.97 21.09
N ALA A 19 8.90 -2.67 20.32
CA ALA A 19 7.44 -2.63 20.48
C ALA A 19 6.75 -3.95 20.11
N PRO A 20 7.15 -5.10 20.69
CA PRO A 20 6.72 -6.44 20.27
C PRO A 20 5.19 -6.63 20.29
N ALA A 21 4.49 -5.95 21.19
CA ALA A 21 3.03 -6.01 21.30
C ALA A 21 2.28 -5.48 20.06
N LEU A 22 2.94 -4.69 19.20
CA LEU A 22 2.35 -4.07 18.00
C LEU A 22 2.65 -4.84 16.70
N TRP A 23 3.28 -6.01 16.81
CA TRP A 23 3.59 -6.87 15.67
C TRP A 23 2.63 -8.06 15.59
N ALA A 24 2.38 -8.50 14.36
CA ALA A 24 1.80 -9.80 14.06
C ALA A 24 2.75 -10.55 13.12
N SER A 25 2.60 -11.87 13.02
CA SER A 25 3.44 -12.70 12.17
C SER A 25 2.62 -13.49 11.15
N ILE A 26 3.27 -13.80 10.03
CA ILE A 26 2.79 -14.67 8.97
C ILE A 26 3.81 -15.81 8.85
N PRO A 27 3.40 -17.09 8.91
CA PRO A 27 4.31 -18.21 8.62
C PRO A 27 4.88 -18.07 7.21
N CYS A 28 6.20 -17.89 7.11
CA CYS A 28 6.88 -17.60 5.86
C CYS A 28 8.35 -17.95 6.02
N PRO A 29 8.79 -19.13 5.57
CA PRO A 29 10.19 -19.51 5.64
C PRO A 29 11.06 -18.65 4.72
N SER A 30 12.34 -18.52 5.07
CA SER A 30 13.31 -17.75 4.28
C SER A 30 13.53 -18.32 2.86
N SER A 31 13.23 -19.60 2.65
CA SER A 31 13.20 -20.21 1.32
C SER A 31 12.08 -19.66 0.42
N GLU A 32 10.97 -19.20 1.03
CA GLU A 32 9.83 -18.62 0.34
C GLU A 32 9.97 -17.11 0.16
N LEU A 33 10.58 -16.38 1.11
CA LEU A 33 10.76 -14.93 0.99
C LEU A 33 12.05 -14.44 1.67
N ARG A 34 12.81 -13.61 0.95
CA ARG A 34 13.94 -12.85 1.48
C ARG A 34 13.72 -11.35 1.25
N LEU A 35 13.32 -10.62 2.30
CA LEU A 35 13.04 -9.18 2.21
C LEU A 35 14.23 -8.38 1.62
N ASP A 36 15.45 -8.73 2.04
CA ASP A 36 16.71 -8.11 1.61
C ASP A 36 17.03 -8.33 0.13
N LEU A 37 16.58 -9.44 -0.44
CA LEU A 37 16.78 -9.75 -1.86
C LEU A 37 15.63 -9.28 -2.74
N VAL A 38 14.44 -9.06 -2.17
CA VAL A 38 13.23 -8.68 -2.92
C VAL A 38 13.01 -7.17 -2.92
N LEU A 39 12.95 -6.54 -1.75
CA LEU A 39 12.52 -5.15 -1.61
C LEU A 39 13.44 -4.12 -2.29
N PRO A 40 14.79 -4.26 -2.27
CA PRO A 40 15.68 -3.33 -2.97
C PRO A 40 16.02 -3.77 -4.41
N SER A 41 15.43 -4.84 -4.94
CA SER A 41 15.80 -5.42 -6.26
C SER A 41 15.36 -4.63 -7.49
N GLY A 42 14.70 -3.49 -7.30
CA GLY A 42 14.15 -2.68 -8.39
C GLY A 42 12.76 -3.13 -8.88
N GLN A 43 12.13 -4.09 -8.19
CA GLN A 43 10.72 -4.41 -8.41
C GLN A 43 9.82 -3.28 -7.88
N SER A 44 10.00 -2.91 -6.62
CA SER A 44 9.35 -1.76 -5.98
C SER A 44 10.41 -0.75 -5.57
N PHE A 45 10.01 0.52 -5.52
CA PHE A 45 10.87 1.64 -5.13
C PHE A 45 10.36 2.33 -3.86
N ARG A 46 9.52 1.65 -3.07
CA ARG A 46 8.80 2.22 -1.91
C ARG A 46 9.32 1.75 -0.56
N TRP A 47 10.35 0.90 -0.55
CA TRP A 47 10.87 0.26 0.66
C TRP A 47 12.28 0.73 0.97
N ARG A 48 12.54 1.00 2.25
CA ARG A 48 13.85 1.39 2.78
C ARG A 48 14.14 0.62 4.06
N GLU A 49 15.36 0.14 4.20
CA GLU A 49 15.85 -0.43 5.46
C GLU A 49 16.19 0.73 6.42
N GLN A 50 15.27 1.05 7.34
CA GLN A 50 15.40 2.18 8.26
C GLN A 50 16.16 1.80 9.54
N SER A 51 16.09 0.51 9.91
CA SER A 51 16.88 -0.12 10.95
C SER A 51 17.38 -1.46 10.41
N PRO A 52 18.49 -2.03 10.92
CA PRO A 52 19.01 -3.31 10.43
C PRO A 52 17.94 -4.40 10.39
N ALA A 53 17.79 -5.03 9.23
CA ALA A 53 16.77 -6.03 8.88
C ALA A 53 15.29 -5.56 8.98
N HIS A 54 15.04 -4.25 9.09
CA HIS A 54 13.70 -3.68 9.20
C HIS A 54 13.39 -2.76 8.03
N TRP A 55 12.50 -3.24 7.16
CA TRP A 55 12.11 -2.57 5.93
C TRP A 55 10.83 -1.79 6.15
N SER A 56 10.88 -0.47 5.98
CA SER A 56 9.71 0.38 6.06
C SER A 56 9.32 0.92 4.70
N GLY A 57 8.02 0.96 4.42
CA GLY A 57 7.49 1.35 3.12
C GLY A 57 5.99 1.56 3.15
N VAL A 58 5.44 1.91 1.98
CA VAL A 58 3.99 2.09 1.80
C VAL A 58 3.42 0.89 1.07
N LEU A 59 2.36 0.32 1.63
CA LEU A 59 1.59 -0.79 1.04
C LEU A 59 0.12 -0.54 1.34
N ALA A 60 -0.72 -0.59 0.30
CA ALA A 60 -2.16 -0.32 0.39
C ALA A 60 -2.48 1.00 1.13
N ASP A 61 -1.82 2.10 0.75
CA ASP A 61 -1.97 3.44 1.34
C ASP A 61 -1.70 3.54 2.85
N GLN A 62 -1.05 2.53 3.43
CA GLN A 62 -0.61 2.51 4.82
C GLN A 62 0.90 2.36 4.89
N VAL A 63 1.50 2.89 5.96
CA VAL A 63 2.93 2.67 6.23
C VAL A 63 3.08 1.38 7.02
N TRP A 64 4.04 0.57 6.61
CA TRP A 64 4.39 -0.70 7.21
C TRP A 64 5.86 -0.73 7.58
N THR A 65 6.20 -1.49 8.63
CA THR A 65 7.56 -2.00 8.83
C THR A 65 7.49 -3.52 8.84
N LEU A 66 8.37 -4.15 8.07
CA LEU A 66 8.49 -5.59 7.90
C LEU A 66 9.88 -6.04 8.36
N THR A 67 9.94 -7.19 9.02
CA THR A 67 11.18 -7.89 9.34
C THR A 67 10.90 -9.39 9.33
N GLN A 68 11.93 -10.23 9.29
CA GLN A 68 11.76 -11.67 9.19
C GLN A 68 12.68 -12.41 10.15
N THR A 69 12.21 -13.57 10.61
CA THR A 69 13.04 -14.64 11.19
C THR A 69 13.15 -15.77 10.16
N GLU A 70 13.76 -16.90 10.51
CA GLU A 70 13.91 -18.02 9.59
C GLU A 70 12.56 -18.54 9.06
N GLU A 71 11.51 -18.52 9.90
CA GLU A 71 10.21 -19.16 9.65
C GLU A 71 9.02 -18.19 9.63
N GLN A 72 9.23 -16.91 9.97
CA GLN A 72 8.14 -15.95 10.16
C GLN A 72 8.46 -14.60 9.55
N LEU A 73 7.50 -14.07 8.79
CA LEU A 73 7.45 -12.67 8.39
C LEU A 73 6.69 -11.87 9.46
N HIS A 74 7.37 -10.95 10.13
CA HIS A 74 6.79 -10.05 11.12
C HIS A 74 6.37 -8.73 10.47
N CYS A 75 5.15 -8.30 10.77
CA CYS A 75 4.54 -7.10 10.21
C CYS A 75 4.05 -6.17 11.31
N THR A 76 4.26 -4.86 11.15
CA THR A 76 3.60 -3.82 11.93
C THR A 76 3.14 -2.70 11.00
N VAL A 77 1.97 -2.12 11.30
CA VAL A 77 1.33 -1.07 10.50
C VAL A 77 1.18 0.20 11.34
N TYR A 78 1.34 1.35 10.70
CA TYR A 78 1.13 2.66 11.30
C TYR A 78 -0.18 3.25 10.78
N ARG A 79 -1.15 3.28 11.68
CA ARG A 79 -2.42 3.98 11.48
C ARG A 79 -2.24 5.33 12.15
N GLY A 80 -2.37 6.43 11.40
CA GLY A 80 -2.13 7.79 11.92
C GLY A 80 -3.01 8.14 13.12
N ASP A 81 -2.87 9.36 13.64
CA ASP A 81 -3.39 9.81 14.95
C ASP A 81 -4.89 9.55 15.23
N LYS A 82 -5.69 9.28 14.19
CA LYS A 82 -7.12 9.00 14.30
C LYS A 82 -7.45 7.56 14.75
N SER A 83 -6.48 6.64 14.74
CA SER A 83 -6.70 5.24 15.11
C SER A 83 -5.75 4.80 16.21
N ARG A 84 -6.24 3.97 17.14
CA ARG A 84 -5.40 3.44 18.21
C ARG A 84 -4.31 2.54 17.64
N ALA A 85 -3.10 2.66 18.18
CA ALA A 85 -2.04 1.72 17.87
C ALA A 85 -2.44 0.31 18.32
N GLY A 86 -2.26 -0.65 17.43
CA GLY A 86 -2.59 -2.05 17.65
C GLY A 86 -1.97 -2.91 16.57
N ARG A 87 -1.96 -4.23 16.79
CA ARG A 87 -1.44 -5.21 15.83
C ARG A 87 -2.16 -5.09 14.48
N PRO A 88 -1.51 -5.48 13.37
CA PRO A 88 -2.21 -5.72 12.11
C PRO A 88 -3.42 -6.64 12.32
N THR A 89 -4.54 -6.27 11.70
CA THR A 89 -5.75 -7.10 11.63
C THR A 89 -5.57 -8.23 10.62
N PRO A 90 -6.40 -9.29 10.65
CA PRO A 90 -6.35 -10.35 9.65
C PRO A 90 -6.45 -9.84 8.21
N ASP A 91 -7.35 -8.88 7.93
CA ASP A 91 -7.53 -8.32 6.59
C ASP A 91 -6.29 -7.54 6.11
N GLU A 92 -5.64 -6.81 7.02
CA GLU A 92 -4.39 -6.10 6.68
C GLU A 92 -3.22 -7.07 6.46
N LEU A 93 -3.16 -8.18 7.20
CA LEU A 93 -2.18 -9.24 6.93
C LEU A 93 -2.45 -9.95 5.60
N GLU A 94 -3.72 -10.13 5.23
CA GLU A 94 -4.09 -10.68 3.91
C GLU A 94 -3.61 -9.76 2.77
N ALA A 95 -3.62 -8.44 2.95
CA ALA A 95 -3.06 -7.50 1.99
C ALA A 95 -1.54 -7.71 1.81
N VAL A 96 -0.80 -7.98 2.91
CA VAL A 96 0.63 -8.34 2.85
C VAL A 96 0.82 -9.67 2.13
N CYS A 97 0.02 -10.70 2.43
CA CYS A 97 0.06 -11.99 1.75
C CYS A 97 -0.16 -11.84 0.24
N LYS A 98 -1.15 -11.03 -0.18
CA LYS A 98 -1.44 -10.75 -1.59
C LYS A 98 -0.32 -9.98 -2.28
N TYR A 99 0.27 -9.00 -1.61
CA TYR A 99 1.37 -8.21 -2.15
C TYR A 99 2.61 -9.06 -2.41
N PHE A 100 2.95 -9.96 -1.48
CA PHE A 100 4.04 -10.91 -1.64
C PHE A 100 3.63 -12.18 -2.37
N GLN A 101 2.38 -12.36 -2.80
CA GLN A 101 1.85 -13.57 -3.47
C GLN A 101 2.15 -14.88 -2.74
N LEU A 102 1.99 -14.90 -1.40
CA LEU A 102 2.38 -16.02 -0.53
C LEU A 102 1.56 -17.31 -0.73
N ASP A 103 0.50 -17.26 -1.53
CA ASP A 103 -0.28 -18.42 -1.97
C ASP A 103 0.48 -19.30 -2.98
N VAL A 104 1.45 -18.73 -3.70
CA VAL A 104 2.31 -19.47 -4.63
C VAL A 104 3.48 -20.09 -3.87
N THR A 105 3.72 -21.40 -4.04
CA THR A 105 4.88 -22.06 -3.40
C THR A 105 6.15 -21.85 -4.23
N LEU A 106 7.03 -20.95 -3.79
CA LEU A 106 8.26 -20.60 -4.51
C LEU A 106 9.22 -21.78 -4.64
N ALA A 107 9.30 -22.63 -3.61
CA ALA A 107 10.14 -23.82 -3.64
C ALA A 107 9.81 -24.76 -4.83
N GLN A 108 8.53 -24.88 -5.19
CA GLN A 108 8.12 -25.68 -6.36
C GLN A 108 8.61 -25.05 -7.67
N LEU A 109 8.54 -23.72 -7.79
CA LEU A 109 9.03 -22.99 -8.95
C LEU A 109 10.55 -23.10 -9.08
N TYR A 110 11.28 -22.90 -7.99
CA TYR A 110 12.74 -23.04 -7.95
C TYR A 110 13.18 -24.45 -8.35
N HIS A 111 12.50 -25.49 -7.84
CA HIS A 111 12.77 -26.86 -8.22
C HIS A 111 12.54 -27.10 -9.71
N HIS A 112 11.41 -26.63 -10.24
CA HIS A 112 11.10 -26.76 -11.65
C HIS A 112 12.12 -26.05 -12.55
N TRP A 113 12.42 -24.77 -12.29
CA TRP A 113 13.41 -24.00 -13.04
C TRP A 113 14.80 -24.62 -12.98
N GLY A 114 15.23 -25.07 -11.80
CA GLY A 114 16.51 -25.77 -11.65
C GLY A 114 16.58 -27.12 -12.37
N SER A 115 15.44 -27.79 -12.57
CA SER A 115 15.39 -29.06 -13.31
C SER A 115 15.58 -28.90 -14.82
N VAL A 116 15.29 -27.72 -15.37
CA VAL A 116 15.38 -27.43 -16.82
C VAL A 116 16.54 -26.49 -17.16
N ASP A 117 17.15 -25.83 -16.18
CA ASP A 117 18.26 -24.90 -16.36
C ASP A 117 19.31 -25.07 -15.24
N SER A 118 20.47 -25.63 -15.60
CA SER A 118 21.59 -25.84 -14.69
C SER A 118 22.22 -24.52 -14.20
N HIS A 119 22.18 -23.46 -15.02
CA HIS A 119 22.68 -22.16 -14.61
C HIS A 119 21.77 -21.56 -13.53
N PHE A 120 20.46 -21.64 -13.74
CA PHE A 120 19.49 -21.25 -12.72
C PHE A 120 19.70 -22.05 -11.41
N GLN A 121 19.89 -23.37 -11.50
CA GLN A 121 20.12 -24.22 -10.33
C GLN A 121 21.32 -23.77 -9.49
N GLU A 122 22.43 -23.38 -10.13
CA GLU A 122 23.62 -22.87 -9.43
C GLU A 122 23.33 -21.52 -8.74
N VAL A 123 22.69 -20.60 -9.45
CA VAL A 123 22.36 -19.25 -8.93
C VAL A 123 21.35 -19.33 -7.77
N ALA A 124 20.36 -20.21 -7.89
CA ALA A 124 19.30 -20.40 -6.90
C ALA A 124 19.83 -20.82 -5.51
N GLN A 125 20.99 -21.50 -5.43
CA GLN A 125 21.61 -21.85 -4.16
C GLN A 125 22.03 -20.60 -3.35
N LYS A 126 22.41 -19.52 -4.04
CA LYS A 126 22.86 -18.26 -3.42
C LYS A 126 21.71 -17.27 -3.22
N PHE A 127 20.70 -17.32 -4.08
CA PHE A 127 19.58 -16.35 -4.12
C PHE A 127 18.23 -17.04 -3.92
N GLN A 128 18.00 -17.60 -2.73
CA GLN A 128 16.71 -18.17 -2.33
C GLN A 128 15.71 -17.09 -1.92
N GLY A 129 14.42 -17.39 -1.94
CA GLY A 129 13.37 -16.48 -1.46
C GLY A 129 13.15 -15.23 -2.32
N VAL A 130 13.65 -15.20 -3.56
CA VAL A 130 13.43 -14.06 -4.48
C VAL A 130 12.06 -14.21 -5.14
N ARG A 131 11.07 -13.50 -4.58
CA ARG A 131 9.69 -13.46 -5.07
C ARG A 131 9.40 -12.28 -5.97
N LEU A 132 8.37 -12.44 -6.80
CA LEU A 132 7.77 -11.35 -7.56
C LEU A 132 6.67 -10.66 -6.73
N LEU A 133 6.71 -9.33 -6.65
CA LEU A 133 5.71 -8.53 -5.95
C LEU A 133 4.47 -8.28 -6.83
N ARG A 134 3.28 -8.32 -6.23
CA ARG A 134 2.00 -7.93 -6.86
C ARG A 134 1.67 -6.49 -6.51
N GLN A 135 2.16 -5.57 -7.33
CA GLN A 135 2.05 -4.12 -7.12
C GLN A 135 0.72 -3.55 -7.63
N ASP A 136 0.34 -2.38 -7.12
CA ASP A 136 -0.76 -1.59 -7.68
C ASP A 136 -0.43 -1.18 -9.14
N PRO A 137 -1.38 -1.33 -10.10
CA PRO A 137 -1.11 -1.01 -11.50
C PRO A 137 -0.69 0.44 -11.76
N ILE A 138 -1.22 1.41 -11.01
CA ILE A 138 -0.89 2.84 -11.21
C ILE A 138 0.50 3.12 -10.65
N GLU A 139 0.77 2.66 -9.43
CA GLU A 139 2.11 2.78 -8.82
C GLU A 139 3.17 2.12 -9.70
N CYS A 140 2.92 0.90 -10.16
CA CYS A 140 3.83 0.15 -11.02
C CYS A 140 4.10 0.90 -12.33
N LEU A 141 3.04 1.27 -13.06
CA LEU A 141 3.17 1.94 -14.36
C LEU A 141 3.98 3.23 -14.27
N PHE A 142 3.62 4.14 -13.36
CA PHE A 142 4.29 5.44 -13.26
C PHE A 142 5.70 5.32 -12.67
N SER A 143 5.96 4.34 -11.81
CA SER A 143 7.32 4.06 -11.32
C SER A 143 8.24 3.60 -12.46
N PHE A 144 7.76 2.72 -13.36
CA PHE A 144 8.55 2.26 -14.50
C PHE A 144 8.61 3.25 -15.66
N ILE A 145 7.65 4.17 -15.81
CA ILE A 145 7.84 5.33 -16.70
C ILE A 145 9.06 6.15 -16.24
N CYS A 146 9.28 6.28 -14.93
CA CYS A 146 10.45 6.94 -14.36
C CYS A 146 11.76 6.13 -14.49
N SER A 147 11.70 4.85 -14.90
CA SER A 147 12.86 3.95 -14.93
C SER A 147 13.64 3.93 -16.24
N SER A 148 13.07 4.48 -17.32
CA SER A 148 13.68 4.44 -18.65
C SER A 148 15.07 5.11 -18.63
N ASN A 149 16.11 4.36 -19.06
CA ASN A 149 17.51 4.79 -19.08
C ASN A 149 18.01 5.35 -17.72
N ASN A 150 17.77 4.58 -16.66
CA ASN A 150 18.00 5.02 -15.29
C ASN A 150 18.58 3.89 -14.42
N ASN A 151 19.05 4.22 -13.21
CA ASN A 151 19.52 3.22 -12.23
C ASN A 151 18.60 3.19 -11.01
N ILE A 152 18.60 2.07 -10.26
CA ILE A 152 17.69 1.85 -9.13
C ILE A 152 17.70 3.04 -8.17
N ALA A 153 18.88 3.53 -7.75
CA ALA A 153 19.00 4.64 -6.80
C ALA A 153 18.31 5.92 -7.30
N ARG A 154 18.49 6.29 -8.57
CA ARG A 154 17.88 7.48 -9.16
C ARG A 154 16.37 7.31 -9.37
N ILE A 155 15.91 6.10 -9.73
CA ILE A 155 14.47 5.80 -9.85
C ILE A 155 13.80 5.92 -8.49
N THR A 156 14.38 5.33 -7.45
CA THR A 156 13.85 5.43 -6.08
C THR A 156 13.70 6.88 -5.64
N GLY A 157 14.72 7.72 -5.87
CA GLY A 157 14.63 9.14 -5.57
C GLY A 157 13.58 9.90 -6.40
N MET A 158 13.37 9.51 -7.67
CA MET A 158 12.33 10.11 -8.52
C MET A 158 10.93 9.75 -8.02
N VAL A 159 10.69 8.47 -7.72
CA VAL A 159 9.41 7.99 -7.18
C VAL A 159 9.11 8.62 -5.83
N GLU A 160 10.11 8.74 -4.94
CA GLU A 160 9.96 9.43 -3.65
C GLU A 160 9.51 10.90 -3.82
N ARG A 161 10.17 11.66 -4.72
CA ARG A 161 9.78 13.05 -5.00
C ARG A 161 8.40 13.16 -5.65
N LEU A 162 8.04 12.23 -6.53
CA LEU A 162 6.71 12.17 -7.14
C LEU A 162 5.63 11.98 -6.08
N CYS A 163 5.80 11.02 -5.17
CA CYS A 163 4.88 10.80 -4.06
C CYS A 163 4.85 12.00 -3.09
N GLN A 164 5.98 12.64 -2.81
CA GLN A 164 6.02 13.82 -1.95
C GLN A 164 5.25 15.01 -2.55
N ALA A 165 5.39 15.22 -3.87
CA ALA A 165 4.78 16.35 -4.56
C ALA A 165 3.27 16.18 -4.81
N PHE A 166 2.83 14.97 -5.16
CA PHE A 166 1.46 14.73 -5.64
C PHE A 166 0.69 13.69 -4.83
N GLY A 167 1.36 12.97 -3.93
CA GLY A 167 0.78 11.93 -3.10
C GLY A 167 0.25 12.46 -1.77
N PRO A 168 -0.84 11.87 -1.23
CA PRO A 168 -1.37 12.27 0.06
C PRO A 168 -0.35 11.99 1.17
N ARG A 169 -0.12 12.94 2.07
CA ARG A 169 0.70 12.71 3.26
C ARG A 169 0.00 11.70 4.17
N LEU A 170 0.68 10.59 4.49
CA LEU A 170 0.14 9.53 5.34
C LEU A 170 0.52 9.75 6.80
N ILE A 171 1.83 9.77 7.08
CA ILE A 171 2.37 9.85 8.44
C ILE A 171 3.84 10.27 8.39
N GLN A 172 4.35 10.78 9.52
CA GLN A 172 5.77 11.06 9.70
C GLN A 172 6.31 10.17 10.81
N LEU A 173 7.38 9.44 10.52
CA LEU A 173 8.11 8.59 11.45
C LEU A 173 9.54 9.14 11.54
N ASP A 174 9.97 9.52 12.74
CA ASP A 174 11.22 10.24 12.96
C ASP A 174 11.28 11.50 12.06
N ASP A 175 12.27 11.58 11.17
CA ASP A 175 12.41 12.66 10.18
C ASP A 175 11.96 12.27 8.77
N VAL A 176 11.37 11.08 8.60
CA VAL A 176 10.86 10.57 7.30
C VAL A 176 9.36 10.78 7.21
N THR A 177 8.92 11.51 6.18
CA THR A 177 7.50 11.67 5.86
C THR A 177 7.10 10.70 4.75
N TYR A 178 6.13 9.85 5.02
CA TYR A 178 5.59 8.91 4.06
C TYR A 178 4.35 9.50 3.36
N HIS A 179 4.30 9.32 2.05
CA HIS A 179 3.21 9.73 1.19
C HIS A 179 2.63 8.51 0.47
N GLY A 180 1.32 8.49 0.22
CA GLY A 180 0.69 7.52 -0.68
C GLY A 180 1.14 7.74 -2.12
N PHE A 181 0.87 6.79 -3.01
CA PHE A 181 1.11 7.01 -4.42
C PHE A 181 0.10 8.05 -4.96
N PRO A 182 0.51 8.96 -5.86
CA PRO A 182 -0.41 9.93 -6.44
C PRO A 182 -1.55 9.26 -7.20
N SER A 183 -2.77 9.77 -7.04
CA SER A 183 -3.90 9.33 -7.88
C SER A 183 -3.70 9.78 -9.34
N LEU A 184 -4.36 9.10 -10.27
CA LEU A 184 -4.39 9.52 -11.69
C LEU A 184 -4.83 10.98 -11.86
N GLN A 185 -5.80 11.41 -11.05
CA GLN A 185 -6.28 12.79 -11.06
C GLN A 185 -5.21 13.77 -10.57
N ALA A 186 -4.41 13.41 -9.58
CA ALA A 186 -3.30 14.24 -9.11
C ALA A 186 -2.18 14.35 -10.16
N LEU A 187 -1.89 13.26 -10.88
CA LEU A 187 -0.84 13.20 -11.89
C LEU A 187 -1.20 13.93 -13.19
N ALA A 188 -2.41 13.71 -13.72
CA ALA A 188 -2.79 14.15 -15.06
C ALA A 188 -3.97 15.12 -15.09
N GLY A 189 -4.62 15.38 -13.95
CA GLY A 189 -5.85 16.18 -13.91
C GLY A 189 -5.66 17.62 -14.38
N ASN A 190 -4.52 18.25 -14.09
CA ASN A 190 -4.25 19.61 -14.57
C ASN A 190 -3.91 19.63 -16.07
N PHE A 191 -3.18 18.63 -16.56
CA PHE A 191 -2.85 18.49 -17.98
C PHE A 191 -4.10 18.26 -18.84
N PHE A 192 -4.99 17.36 -18.44
CA PHE A 192 -6.23 17.15 -19.18
C PHE A 192 -7.19 18.34 -19.05
N ARG A 193 -7.23 19.02 -17.90
CA ARG A 193 -8.02 20.26 -17.75
C ARG A 193 -7.51 21.38 -18.64
N SER A 194 -6.20 21.53 -18.82
CA SER A 194 -5.67 22.55 -19.74
C SER A 194 -5.91 22.19 -21.21
N LEU A 195 -5.73 20.92 -21.58
CA LEU A 195 -5.86 20.48 -22.97
C LEU A 195 -7.32 20.43 -23.44
N TRP A 196 -8.21 19.86 -22.63
CA TRP A 196 -9.59 19.57 -23.02
C TRP A 196 -10.62 20.38 -22.26
N GLY A 197 -10.27 21.06 -21.17
CA GLY A 197 -11.22 21.81 -20.34
C GLY A 197 -12.10 22.79 -21.14
N PRO A 198 -11.52 23.64 -22.03
CA PRO A 198 -12.31 24.52 -22.89
C PRO A 198 -13.24 23.78 -23.86
N TYR A 199 -12.92 22.53 -24.21
CA TYR A 199 -13.68 21.68 -25.14
C TYR A 199 -14.59 20.67 -24.43
N ALA A 200 -14.54 20.57 -23.10
CA ALA A 200 -15.26 19.58 -22.31
C ALA A 200 -16.72 19.98 -22.01
N GLY A 201 -17.31 20.89 -22.78
CA GLY A 201 -18.72 21.29 -22.62
C GLY A 201 -19.69 20.11 -22.73
N TRP A 202 -19.34 19.07 -23.50
CA TRP A 202 -20.09 17.81 -23.54
C TRP A 202 -20.16 17.09 -22.18
N ALA A 203 -19.15 17.26 -21.32
CA ALA A 203 -19.09 16.56 -20.04
C ALA A 203 -20.15 17.07 -19.07
N GLN A 204 -20.56 18.35 -19.18
CA GLN A 204 -21.70 18.88 -18.42
C GLN A 204 -23.00 18.17 -18.80
N ALA A 205 -23.24 17.86 -20.07
CA ALA A 205 -24.43 17.12 -20.50
C ALA A 205 -24.42 15.67 -19.99
N VAL A 206 -23.26 15.02 -19.98
CA VAL A 206 -23.08 13.66 -19.44
C VAL A 206 -23.29 13.64 -17.91
N LEU A 207 -22.68 14.57 -17.18
CA LEU A 207 -22.84 14.71 -15.72
C LEU A 207 -24.28 15.05 -15.35
N PHE A 208 -24.91 15.99 -16.04
CA PHE A 208 -26.32 16.33 -15.86
C PHE A 208 -27.24 15.12 -16.11
N SER A 209 -26.99 14.36 -17.18
CA SER A 209 -27.75 13.15 -17.48
C SER A 209 -27.56 12.06 -16.43
N ALA A 210 -26.37 11.93 -15.85
CA ALA A 210 -26.10 11.01 -14.76
C ALA A 210 -26.83 11.42 -13.47
N ASP A 211 -26.87 12.72 -13.16
CA ASP A 211 -27.53 13.29 -11.99
C ASP A 211 -29.07 13.14 -12.04
N LEU A 212 -29.66 13.31 -13.24
CA LEU A 212 -31.07 13.03 -13.49
C LEU A 212 -31.43 11.56 -13.26
N ARG A 213 -30.55 10.62 -13.61
CA ARG A 213 -30.75 9.18 -13.35
C ARG A 213 -30.71 8.86 -11.85
N GLN A 214 -29.84 9.52 -11.09
CA GLN A 214 -29.77 9.35 -9.63
C GLN A 214 -31.02 9.94 -8.95
N SER A 215 -31.47 11.11 -9.40
CA SER A 215 -32.68 11.76 -8.90
C SER A 215 -33.95 10.93 -9.17
N ARG A 216 -34.07 10.30 -10.35
CA ARG A 216 -35.15 9.36 -10.65
C ARG A 216 -35.11 8.10 -9.77
N ARG A 217 -33.93 7.50 -9.57
CA ARG A 217 -33.79 6.35 -8.66
C ARG A 217 -34.09 6.68 -7.20
N ALA A 218 -33.80 7.90 -6.75
CA ALA A 218 -34.14 8.37 -5.41
C ALA A 218 -35.66 8.58 -5.22
N GLN A 219 -36.38 8.94 -6.29
CA GLN A 219 -37.85 9.08 -6.29
C GLN A 219 -38.58 7.73 -6.31
N GLU A 220 -37.98 6.67 -6.86
CA GLU A 220 -38.56 5.32 -6.96
C GLU A 220 -38.32 4.42 -5.74
N ALA A 221 -37.59 4.88 -4.70
CA ALA A 221 -37.39 4.11 -3.48
C ALA A 221 -38.72 3.92 -2.70
N PRO A 222 -39.04 2.73 -2.16
CA PRO A 222 -40.39 2.44 -1.68
C PRO A 222 -40.72 3.21 -0.40
N ALA A 223 -41.90 3.85 -0.39
CA ALA A 223 -42.47 4.52 0.78
C ALA A 223 -42.59 3.52 1.95
N LYS A 224 -41.90 3.80 3.06
CA LYS A 224 -42.01 3.02 4.30
C LYS A 224 -43.48 2.88 4.71
N ARG A 225 -43.95 1.63 4.84
CA ARG A 225 -45.26 1.28 5.45
C ARG A 225 -45.43 2.02 6.77
N ARG A 226 -46.37 2.97 6.82
CA ARG A 226 -46.86 3.60 8.06
C ARG A 226 -47.49 2.51 8.93
N LYS A 227 -47.00 2.36 10.16
CA LYS A 227 -47.67 1.58 11.23
C LYS A 227 -49.10 2.13 11.37
N GLY A 228 -50.09 1.29 11.13
CA GLY A 228 -51.48 1.59 11.40
C GLY A 228 -51.70 1.71 12.90
N SER A 229 -52.00 2.94 13.34
CA SER A 229 -52.66 3.23 14.60
C SER A 229 -54.10 2.68 14.56
N LYS A 230 -54.46 1.80 15.48
CA LYS A 230 -55.85 1.67 15.95
C LYS A 230 -55.91 2.26 17.35
N GLY A 231 -56.56 3.41 17.46
CA GLY A 231 -57.24 3.84 18.70
C GLY A 231 -58.67 3.26 18.72
N PRO A 232 -59.57 3.81 19.57
CA PRO A 232 -59.80 3.33 20.95
C PRO A 232 -61.24 2.78 21.15
N GLU A 233 -61.58 2.47 22.41
CA GLU A 233 -62.93 2.18 23.00
C GLU A 233 -63.44 0.73 22.76
N ASP A 234 -63.92 -0.04 23.75
CA ASP A 234 -64.41 0.20 25.12
C ASP A 234 -63.66 -0.61 26.21
#